data_AF-A0A3B9MUM8-F1
#
_entry.id   AF-A0A3B9MUM8-F1
#
_cell.length_a   1.000
_cell.length_b   1.000
_cell.length_c   1.000
_cell.angle_alpha   90.00
_cell.angle_beta   90.00
_cell.angle_gamma   90.00
#
_symmetry.space_group_name_H-M   'P 1'
#
loop_
_entity.id
_entity.type
_entity.pdbx_description
1 polymer ?
#
loop_
_entity_poly.entity_id
_entity_poly.type
_entity_poly.pdbx_seq_one_letter_code
_entity_poly.pdbx_strand_id
1 'polypeptide(L)'
;IPSFCGKGYYGLKVHEAALKRGVKVSGATVHIVDKGTDTGPILMQKAVEVLEGDTPEVLQKRIMEQAEWVILPAVIDKIANNEKF
;
A
#
# COMPACT_ATOMS: atom_id res chain seq x y z
N ILE A 1 2.44 4.82 -5.75
CA ILE A 1 3.24 4.22 -4.65
C ILE A 1 3.05 5.05 -3.40
N PRO A 2 2.99 4.45 -2.19
CA PRO A 2 2.84 5.18 -0.92
C PRO A 2 4.00 6.15 -0.65
N SER A 3 3.74 7.24 0.08
CA SER A 3 4.72 8.32 0.29
C SER A 3 5.93 7.98 1.17
N PHE A 4 5.94 6.82 1.82
CA PHE A 4 7.01 6.37 2.73
C PHE A 4 7.68 5.09 2.20
N CYS A 5 8.03 5.08 0.92
CA CYS A 5 8.78 3.99 0.28
C CYS A 5 10.30 4.29 0.23
N GLY A 6 11.12 3.24 0.08
CA GLY A 6 12.56 3.37 -0.15
C GLY A 6 13.46 3.15 1.07
N LYS A 7 14.75 3.49 0.93
CA LYS A 7 15.81 3.13 1.89
C LYS A 7 15.49 3.64 3.30
N GLY A 8 15.30 2.72 4.24
CA GLY A 8 14.98 3.01 5.64
C GLY A 8 13.51 2.82 6.01
N TYR A 9 12.62 2.67 5.03
CA TYR A 9 11.19 2.45 5.23
C TYR A 9 10.80 1.04 4.81
N TYR A 10 10.77 0.12 5.77
CA TYR A 10 10.40 -1.29 5.58
C TYR A 10 9.76 -1.83 6.85
N GLY A 11 8.83 -2.79 6.69
CA GLY A 11 8.05 -3.33 7.81
C GLY A 11 7.34 -2.24 8.60
N LEU A 12 7.38 -2.32 9.93
CA LEU A 12 6.72 -1.34 10.81
C LEU A 12 7.20 0.10 10.63
N LYS A 13 8.45 0.32 10.21
CA LYS A 13 9.05 1.66 10.10
C LYS A 13 8.28 2.58 9.16
N VAL A 14 7.61 2.00 8.15
CA VAL A 14 6.74 2.73 7.22
C VAL A 14 5.55 3.33 7.98
N HIS A 15 4.90 2.53 8.81
CA HIS A 15 3.71 2.94 9.57
C HIS A 15 4.07 3.87 10.73
N GLU A 16 5.20 3.64 11.40
CA GLU A 16 5.76 4.57 12.39
C GLU A 16 5.99 5.96 11.79
N ALA A 17 6.61 6.03 10.61
CA ALA A 17 6.87 7.28 9.93
C ALA A 17 5.59 8.00 9.48
N ALA A 18 4.61 7.24 8.97
CA ALA A 18 3.30 7.76 8.59
C ALA A 18 2.57 8.41 9.78
N LEU A 19 2.53 7.71 10.92
CA LEU A 19 1.91 8.22 12.15
C LEU A 19 2.67 9.41 12.71
N LYS A 20 4.01 9.35 12.78
CA LYS A 20 4.85 10.46 13.23
C LYS A 20 4.67 11.70 12.37
N ARG A 21 4.46 11.54 11.05
CA ARG A 21 4.20 12.65 10.13
C ARG A 21 2.80 13.24 10.29
N GLY A 22 1.88 12.51 10.93
CA GLY A 22 0.49 12.92 11.15
C GLY A 22 -0.39 12.79 9.90
N VAL A 23 -0.07 11.85 9.00
CA VAL A 23 -0.89 11.65 7.78
C VAL A 23 -2.29 11.14 8.15
N LYS A 24 -3.29 11.56 7.37
CA LYS A 24 -4.70 11.15 7.56
C LYS A 24 -5.12 10.00 6.66
N VAL A 25 -4.32 9.75 5.63
CA VAL A 25 -4.56 8.70 4.63
C VAL A 25 -3.25 7.99 4.36
N SER A 26 -3.31 6.67 4.34
CA SER A 26 -2.27 5.77 3.85
C SER A 26 -2.88 4.84 2.80
N GLY A 27 -2.27 3.71 2.49
CA GLY A 27 -2.85 2.72 1.59
C GLY A 27 -1.82 1.81 0.93
N ALA A 28 -2.28 1.09 -0.09
CA ALA A 28 -1.45 0.18 -0.87
C ALA A 28 -1.57 0.45 -2.37
N THR A 29 -0.55 0.02 -3.12
CA THR A 29 -0.48 0.13 -4.58
C THR A 29 0.00 -1.20 -5.14
N VAL A 30 -0.70 -1.71 -6.15
CA VAL A 30 -0.23 -2.83 -6.97
C VAL A 30 0.29 -2.24 -8.27
N HIS A 31 1.50 -2.63 -8.66
CA HIS A 31 2.16 -2.15 -9.86
C HIS A 31 2.98 -3.26 -10.52
N ILE A 32 3.32 -3.08 -11.79
CA ILE A 32 4.23 -3.96 -12.51
C ILE A 32 5.65 -3.69 -12.04
N VAL A 33 6.45 -4.75 -11.91
CA VAL A 33 7.89 -4.64 -11.59
C VAL A 33 8.66 -4.27 -12.85
N ASP A 34 9.53 -3.27 -12.76
CA ASP A 34 10.50 -2.91 -13.78
C ASP A 34 11.92 -2.81 -13.18
N LYS A 35 12.85 -2.14 -13.87
CA LYS A 35 14.25 -2.05 -13.43
C LYS A 35 14.47 -1.13 -12.23
N GLY A 36 13.52 -0.25 -11.92
CA GLY A 36 13.63 0.66 -10.79
C GLY A 36 12.84 0.17 -9.57
N THR A 37 13.17 0.70 -8.40
CA THR A 37 12.40 0.44 -7.19
C THR A 37 11.12 1.25 -7.24
N ASP A 38 9.98 0.57 -7.20
CA ASP A 38 8.67 1.21 -7.15
C ASP A 38 8.42 2.16 -8.35
N THR A 39 8.90 1.83 -9.56
CA THR A 39 8.74 2.73 -10.74
C THR A 39 7.81 2.23 -11.83
N GLY A 40 7.43 0.96 -11.83
CA GLY A 40 6.63 0.41 -12.91
C GLY A 40 5.16 0.87 -12.90
N PRO A 41 4.43 0.64 -14.00
CA PRO A 41 3.04 1.08 -14.16
C PRO A 41 2.12 0.61 -13.03
N ILE A 42 1.32 1.53 -12.51
CA ILE A 42 0.32 1.27 -11.47
C ILE A 42 -0.86 0.53 -12.10
N LEU A 43 -1.27 -0.58 -11.47
CA LEU A 43 -2.45 -1.36 -11.86
C LEU A 43 -3.67 -1.03 -10.99
N MET A 44 -3.45 -0.84 -9.69
CA MET A 44 -4.53 -0.50 -8.75
C MET A 44 -3.98 0.18 -7.51
N GLN A 45 -4.75 1.08 -6.92
CA GLN A 45 -4.43 1.71 -5.64
C GLN A 45 -5.67 1.73 -4.75
N LYS A 46 -5.46 1.62 -3.44
CA LYS A 46 -6.54 1.80 -2.47
C LYS A 46 -6.05 2.59 -1.27
N ALA A 47 -6.75 3.67 -0.98
CA ALA A 47 -6.55 4.51 0.18
C ALA A 47 -7.17 3.87 1.42
N VAL A 48 -6.55 4.10 2.58
CA VAL A 48 -6.98 3.63 3.90
C VAL A 48 -6.84 4.78 4.88
N GLU A 49 -7.89 5.04 5.65
CA GLU A 49 -7.89 6.09 6.66
C GLU A 49 -6.97 5.73 7.84
N VAL A 50 -6.23 6.75 8.28
CA VAL A 50 -5.48 6.71 9.55
C VAL A 50 -6.40 7.26 10.62
N LEU A 51 -6.69 6.44 11.62
CA LEU A 51 -7.61 6.78 12.70
C LEU A 51 -6.84 7.36 13.89
N GLU A 52 -7.55 8.15 14.69
CA GLU A 52 -7.00 8.68 15.93
C GLU A 52 -6.67 7.53 16.90
N GLY A 53 -5.48 7.59 17.50
CA GLY A 53 -5.00 6.56 18.41
C GLY A 53 -4.39 5.32 17.73
N ASP A 54 -4.21 5.33 16.41
CA ASP A 54 -3.52 4.24 15.71
C ASP A 54 -2.10 3.99 16.25
N THR A 55 -1.78 2.72 16.47
CA THR A 55 -0.39 2.25 16.57
C THR A 55 0.11 1.79 15.20
N PRO A 56 1.44 1.69 14.99
CA PRO A 56 2.00 1.18 13.73
C PRO A 56 1.43 -0.19 13.32
N GLU A 57 1.22 -1.09 14.28
CA GLU A 57 0.67 -2.43 14.08
C GLU A 57 -0.80 -2.40 13.66
N VAL A 58 -1.60 -1.55 14.33
CA VAL A 58 -3.02 -1.37 13.99
C VAL A 58 -3.18 -0.79 12.59
N LEU A 59 -2.39 0.25 12.27
CA LEU A 59 -2.39 0.85 10.94
C LEU A 59 -1.91 -0.14 9.87
N GLN A 60 -0.85 -0.91 10.15
CA GLN A 60 -0.38 -1.95 9.25
C GLN A 60 -1.47 -2.98 8.95
N LYS A 61 -2.08 -3.56 10.00
CA LYS A 61 -3.13 -4.56 9.85
C LYS A 61 -4.32 -4.01 9.08
N ARG A 62 -4.71 -2.75 9.33
CA ARG A 62 -5.77 -2.09 8.57
C ARG A 62 -5.42 -1.94 7.10
N ILE A 63 -4.19 -1.53 6.77
CA ILE A 63 -3.74 -1.41 5.37
C ILE A 63 -3.75 -2.78 4.67
N MET A 64 -3.31 -3.83 5.36
CA MET A 64 -3.34 -5.19 4.83
C MET A 64 -4.78 -5.64 4.54
N GLU A 65 -5.67 -5.56 5.54
CA GLU A 65 -7.05 -6.03 5.44
C GLU A 65 -7.89 -5.21 4.47
N GLN A 66 -7.75 -3.88 4.49
CA GLN A 66 -8.60 -3.00 3.70
C GLN A 66 -8.03 -2.76 2.30
N ALA A 67 -6.71 -2.77 2.11
CA ALA A 67 -6.09 -2.50 0.82
C ALA A 67 -5.40 -3.72 0.23
N GLU A 68 -4.27 -4.17 0.78
CA GLU A 68 -3.39 -5.15 0.14
C GLU A 68 -4.11 -6.46 -0.22
N TRP A 69 -4.81 -7.04 0.75
CA TRP A 69 -5.55 -8.31 0.58
C TRP A 69 -6.79 -8.16 -0.31
N VAL A 70 -7.18 -6.93 -0.65
CA VAL A 70 -8.29 -6.65 -1.56
C VAL A 70 -7.79 -6.43 -2.97
N ILE A 71 -6.84 -5.51 -3.15
CA ILE A 71 -6.45 -5.06 -4.49
C ILE A 71 -5.46 -6.00 -5.17
N LEU A 72 -4.61 -6.72 -4.42
CA LEU A 72 -3.67 -7.66 -5.03
C LEU A 72 -4.40 -8.86 -5.64
N PRO A 73 -5.27 -9.60 -4.91
CA PRO A 73 -6.00 -10.71 -5.51
C PRO A 73 -6.90 -10.26 -6.67
N ALA A 74 -7.56 -9.10 -6.55
CA ALA A 74 -8.39 -8.55 -7.63
C ALA A 74 -7.57 -8.27 -8.89
N VAL A 75 -6.35 -7.75 -8.76
CA VAL A 75 -5.46 -7.55 -9.90
C VAL A 75 -5.05 -8.88 -10.52
N ILE A 76 -4.66 -9.88 -9.70
CA ILE A 76 -4.27 -11.20 -10.20
C ILE A 76 -5.42 -11.89 -10.94
N ASP A 77 -6.64 -11.82 -10.41
CA ASP A 77 -7.84 -12.37 -11.05
C ASP A 77 -8.11 -11.71 -12.41
N LYS A 78 -8.00 -10.39 -12.50
CA LYS A 78 -8.11 -9.66 -13.76
C LYS A 78 -7.05 -10.07 -14.79
N ILE A 79 -5.80 -10.24 -14.36
CA ILE A 79 -4.73 -10.72 -15.25
C ILE A 79 -5.07 -12.13 -15.76
N ALA A 80 -5.49 -13.03 -14.86
CA ALA A 80 -5.82 -14.42 -15.21
C ALA A 80 -6.99 -14.52 -16.21
N ASN A 81 -7.95 -13.59 -16.12
CA ASN A 81 -9.11 -13.51 -17.01
C ASN A 81 -8.90 -12.59 -18.23
N ASN A 82 -7.69 -12.07 -18.46
CA ASN A 82 -7.37 -11.13 -19.55
C ASN A 82 -8.23 -9.85 -19.55
N GLU A 83 -8.62 -9.38 -18.37
CA GLU A 83 -9.36 -8.14 -18.20
C GLU A 83 -8.43 -6.91 -18.23
N LYS A 84 -9.00 -5.75 -18.55
CA LYS A 84 -8.27 -4.47 -18.54
C LYS A 84 -8.25 -3.83 -17.14
N PHE A 85 -7.20 -3.03 -16.90
CA PHE A 85 -6.97 -2.20 -15.70
C PHE A 85 -7.25 -0.74 -15.99
#